data_AF-A0A957JLE6-F1
#
_entry.id   AF-A0A957JLE6-F1
#
_cell.length_a   1.000
_cell.length_b   1.000
_cell.length_c   1.000
_cell.angle_alpha   90.00
_cell.angle_beta   90.00
_cell.angle_gamma   90.00
#
_symmetry.space_group_name_H-M   'P 1'
#
loop_
_entity.id
_entity.type
_entity.pdbx_description
1 polymer ?
#
loop_
_entity_poly.entity_id
_entity_poly.type
_entity_poly.pdbx_seq_one_letter_code
_entity_poly.pdbx_strand_id
1 'polypeptide(L)'
;MTTAFEELQWRGLVYDATEGLAERLGKEKLTLYNGFDPTATSLHVGNLVPLMSVARLQRLGHTPIILAGGGTGMIGDPGGKSEERNLLTREQIEDNVAAIRGQLTALLDFEVKSNPARLVNNIDWLEPVRMIDFLRDVGKHFTVNYMISKDSVKSRL
;
A
#
# COMPACT_ATOMS: atom_id res chain seq x y z
N MET A 1 22.46 -8.03 17.63
CA MET A 1 21.99 -7.69 16.27
C MET A 1 20.72 -6.87 16.44
N THR A 2 20.65 -5.70 15.82
CA THR A 2 19.43 -4.87 15.82
C THR A 2 18.37 -5.54 14.95
N THR A 3 17.15 -5.69 15.45
CA THR A 3 16.02 -6.26 14.69
C THR A 3 15.57 -5.28 13.60
N ALA A 4 14.80 -5.77 12.63
CA ALA A 4 14.25 -4.90 11.57
C ALA A 4 13.38 -3.77 12.12
N PHE A 5 12.60 -4.06 13.16
CA PHE A 5 11.76 -3.06 13.82
C PHE A 5 12.59 -2.00 14.54
N GLU A 6 13.62 -2.41 15.29
CA GLU A 6 14.53 -1.48 15.98
C GLU A 6 15.28 -0.58 14.98
N GLU A 7 15.68 -1.09 13.80
CA GLU A 7 16.29 -0.24 12.76
C GLU A 7 15.31 0.84 12.27
N LEU A 8 14.06 0.45 11.97
CA LEU A 8 13.05 1.41 11.52
C LEU A 8 12.73 2.45 12.61
N GLN A 9 12.62 2.02 13.86
CA GLN A 9 12.36 2.90 14.99
C GLN A 9 13.50 3.88 15.22
N TRP A 10 14.76 3.41 15.21
CA TRP A 10 15.94 4.26 15.33
C TRP A 10 16.01 5.34 14.24
N ARG A 11 15.54 5.03 13.03
CA ARG A 11 15.47 5.98 11.91
C ARG A 11 14.27 6.93 11.96
N GLY A 12 13.39 6.80 12.96
CA GLY A 12 12.15 7.58 13.03
C GLY A 12 11.12 7.22 11.95
N LEU A 13 11.17 5.98 11.42
CA LEU A 13 10.26 5.51 10.36
C LEU A 13 9.02 4.79 10.90
N VAL A 14 8.89 4.68 12.23
CA VAL A 14 7.73 4.09 12.90
C VAL A 14 6.91 5.21 13.52
N TYR A 15 5.72 5.44 12.97
CA TYR A 15 4.72 6.34 13.57
C TYR A 15 3.83 5.58 14.57
N ASP A 16 3.33 4.42 14.15
CA ASP A 16 2.49 3.54 14.96
C ASP A 16 2.70 2.08 14.54
N ALA A 17 2.36 1.14 15.42
CA ALA A 17 2.50 -0.29 15.19
C ALA A 17 1.46 -1.09 16.00
N THR A 18 0.84 -2.08 15.35
CA THR A 18 -0.03 -3.03 16.05
C THR A 18 0.77 -3.93 16.99
N GLU A 19 0.13 -4.39 18.07
CA GLU A 19 0.73 -5.31 19.04
C GLU A 19 1.34 -6.56 18.37
N GLY A 20 2.50 -7.00 18.86
CA GLY A 20 3.21 -8.18 18.35
C GLY A 20 4.01 -7.98 17.06
N LEU A 21 3.90 -6.83 16.37
CA LEU A 21 4.63 -6.60 15.12
C LEU A 21 6.16 -6.62 15.32
N ALA A 22 6.67 -5.95 16.36
CA ALA A 22 8.09 -5.87 16.64
C ALA A 22 8.71 -7.25 16.90
N GLU A 23 8.02 -8.09 17.69
CA GLU A 23 8.46 -9.45 17.99
C GLU A 23 8.49 -10.32 16.72
N ARG A 24 7.44 -10.27 15.90
CA ARG A 24 7.37 -11.06 14.65
C ARG A 24 8.44 -10.63 13.65
N LEU A 25 8.67 -9.33 13.48
CA LEU A 25 9.75 -8.81 12.62
C LEU A 25 11.14 -9.22 13.11
N GLY A 26 11.32 -9.45 14.41
CA GLY A 26 12.57 -9.96 14.98
C GLY A 26 12.79 -11.46 14.78
N LYS A 27 11.72 -12.25 14.61
CA LYS A 27 11.77 -13.72 14.55
C LYS A 27 11.66 -14.30 13.15
N GLU A 28 10.90 -13.65 12.27
CA GLU A 28 10.46 -14.23 10.99
C GLU A 28 10.78 -13.33 9.79
N LYS A 29 10.97 -13.95 8.62
CA LYS A 29 11.00 -13.23 7.34
C LYS A 29 9.58 -13.10 6.80
N LEU A 30 8.96 -11.98 7.13
CA LEU A 30 7.59 -11.66 6.72
C LEU A 30 7.48 -11.26 5.25
N THR A 31 6.29 -11.49 4.68
CA THR A 31 5.82 -10.80 3.47
C THR A 31 5.05 -9.56 3.89
N LEU A 32 5.35 -8.41 3.29
CA LEU A 32 4.68 -7.13 3.58
C LEU A 32 4.22 -6.48 2.28
N TYR A 33 3.27 -5.54 2.39
CA TYR A 33 2.87 -4.73 1.24
C TYR A 33 2.85 -3.24 1.55
N ASN A 34 3.03 -2.43 0.52
CA ASN A 34 2.74 -1.01 0.54
C ASN A 34 1.93 -0.63 -0.71
N GLY A 35 0.78 0.01 -0.49
CA GLY A 35 -0.08 0.48 -1.56
C GLY A 35 0.32 1.86 -2.05
N PHE A 36 0.20 2.08 -3.36
CA PHE A 36 0.26 3.41 -3.97
C PHE A 36 -0.85 3.54 -5.01
N ASP A 37 -1.52 4.68 -5.04
CA ASP A 37 -2.48 4.97 -6.12
C ASP A 37 -1.70 5.59 -7.30
N PRO A 38 -1.82 5.04 -8.53
CA PRO A 38 -1.13 5.55 -9.72
C PRO A 38 -1.87 6.80 -10.27
N THR A 39 -1.87 7.89 -9.50
CA THR A 39 -2.59 9.13 -9.86
C THR A 39 -1.88 9.99 -10.91
N ALA A 40 -0.62 9.66 -11.23
CA ALA A 40 0.22 10.33 -12.21
C ALA A 40 1.26 9.34 -12.77
N THR A 41 1.95 9.72 -13.85
CA THR A 41 3.01 8.91 -14.47
C THR A 41 4.31 8.85 -13.66
N SER A 42 4.38 9.56 -12.53
CA SER A 42 5.54 9.57 -11.66
C SER A 42 5.16 9.57 -10.20
N LEU A 43 5.94 8.85 -9.39
CA LEU A 43 5.94 9.04 -7.94
C LEU A 43 6.55 10.41 -7.61
N HIS A 44 6.23 10.93 -6.44
CA HIS A 44 6.84 12.13 -5.89
C HIS A 44 7.50 11.83 -4.54
N VAL A 45 8.17 12.83 -3.95
CA VAL A 45 8.91 12.67 -2.68
C VAL A 45 8.06 12.14 -1.52
N GLY A 46 6.74 12.37 -1.56
CA GLY A 46 5.82 11.86 -0.54
C GLY A 46 5.69 10.33 -0.54
N ASN A 47 5.92 9.68 -1.69
CA ASN A 47 5.95 8.22 -1.78
C ASN A 47 7.29 7.62 -1.31
N LEU A 48 8.35 8.44 -1.20
CA LEU A 48 9.70 7.95 -0.99
C LEU A 48 9.87 7.35 0.41
N VAL A 49 9.30 7.98 1.44
CA VAL A 49 9.41 7.50 2.83
C VAL A 49 8.89 6.07 2.98
N PRO A 50 7.64 5.73 2.60
CA PRO A 50 7.16 4.36 2.71
C PRO A 50 7.94 3.39 1.81
N LEU A 51 8.28 3.78 0.57
CA LEU A 51 9.05 2.91 -0.33
C LEU A 51 10.47 2.62 0.18
N MET A 52 11.11 3.59 0.83
CA MET A 52 12.41 3.40 1.47
C MET A 52 12.33 2.44 2.65
N SER A 53 11.25 2.51 3.45
CA SER A 53 11.01 1.54 4.53
C SER A 53 10.85 0.12 3.98
N VAL A 54 10.08 -0.05 2.90
CA VAL A 54 9.91 -1.35 2.23
C VAL A 54 11.25 -1.87 1.67
N ALA A 55 12.04 -1.00 1.01
CA ALA A 55 13.35 -1.37 0.49
C ALA A 55 14.35 -1.77 1.59
N ARG A 56 14.27 -1.15 2.78
CA ARG A 56 15.06 -1.57 3.94
C ARG A 56 14.64 -2.95 4.43
N LEU A 57 13.33 -3.18 4.59
CA LEU A 57 12.81 -4.48 4.97
C LEU A 57 13.22 -5.57 3.96
N GLN A 58 13.25 -5.25 2.66
CA GLN A 58 13.78 -6.18 1.67
C GLN A 58 15.25 -6.53 1.90
N ARG A 59 16.11 -5.54 2.15
CA ARG A 59 17.54 -5.77 2.46
C ARG A 59 17.74 -6.56 3.76
N LEU A 60 16.79 -6.49 4.68
CA LEU A 60 16.75 -7.29 5.90
C LEU A 60 16.14 -8.69 5.69
N GLY A 61 15.82 -9.07 4.45
CA GLY A 61 15.37 -10.41 4.06
C GLY A 61 13.85 -10.60 4.03
N HIS A 62 13.05 -9.55 4.20
CA HIS A 62 11.60 -9.62 4.07
C HIS A 62 11.17 -9.56 2.60
N THR A 63 9.98 -10.07 2.27
CA THR A 63 9.48 -10.10 0.88
C THR A 63 8.49 -8.95 0.65
N PRO A 64 8.82 -7.95 -0.19
CA PRO A 64 7.93 -6.81 -0.41
C PRO A 64 6.96 -7.04 -1.56
N ILE A 65 5.72 -6.60 -1.37
CA ILE A 65 4.68 -6.49 -2.40
C ILE A 65 4.34 -5.00 -2.55
N ILE A 66 4.64 -4.43 -3.70
CA ILE A 66 4.17 -3.10 -4.06
C ILE A 66 2.82 -3.26 -4.75
N LEU A 67 1.80 -2.62 -4.19
CA LEU A 67 0.43 -2.75 -4.62
C LEU A 67 0.00 -1.48 -5.36
N ALA A 68 -0.15 -1.58 -6.68
CA ALA A 68 -0.78 -0.55 -7.47
C ALA A 68 -2.29 -0.52 -7.18
N GLY A 69 -2.77 0.66 -6.82
CA GLY A 69 -4.17 0.93 -6.52
C GLY A 69 -5.00 1.21 -7.77
N GLY A 70 -5.05 0.29 -8.74
CA GLY A 70 -5.85 0.50 -9.94
C GLY A 70 -7.35 0.57 -9.64
N GLY A 71 -7.91 -0.43 -8.97
CA GLY A 71 -9.31 -0.42 -8.56
C GLY A 71 -9.63 0.66 -7.52
N THR A 72 -8.74 0.88 -6.53
CA THR A 72 -8.93 1.94 -5.52
C THR A 72 -8.80 3.34 -6.11
N GLY A 73 -7.90 3.53 -7.09
CA GLY A 73 -7.72 4.80 -7.81
C GLY A 73 -8.92 5.20 -8.65
N MET A 74 -9.73 4.23 -9.11
CA MET A 74 -11.01 4.48 -9.79
C MET A 74 -12.14 4.93 -8.85
N ILE A 75 -11.96 4.84 -7.53
CA ILE A 75 -12.92 5.29 -6.52
C ILE A 75 -12.43 6.56 -5.84
N GLY A 76 -11.14 6.58 -5.44
CA GLY A 76 -10.49 7.69 -4.74
C GLY A 76 -10.53 7.58 -3.22
N ASP A 77 -9.36 7.67 -2.59
CA ASP A 77 -9.24 7.76 -1.13
C ASP A 77 -9.57 9.18 -0.62
N PRO A 78 -10.55 9.35 0.30
CA PRO A 78 -10.86 10.64 0.93
C PRO A 78 -9.77 11.12 1.90
N GLY A 79 -8.80 10.28 2.26
CA GLY A 79 -7.72 10.60 3.19
C GLY A 79 -6.95 11.87 2.82
N GLY A 80 -7.07 12.91 3.66
CA GLY A 80 -6.22 14.11 3.63
C GLY A 80 -6.46 15.09 2.47
N LYS A 81 -7.54 14.95 1.69
CA LYS A 81 -7.85 15.88 0.58
C LYS A 81 -9.24 16.52 0.74
N SER A 82 -9.30 17.83 0.52
CA SER A 82 -10.52 18.64 0.65
C SER A 82 -11.45 18.57 -0.56
N GLU A 83 -10.93 18.21 -1.74
CA GLU A 83 -11.66 18.19 -3.00
C GLU A 83 -11.78 16.77 -3.59
N GLU A 84 -12.87 16.54 -4.33
CA GLU A 84 -13.16 15.29 -5.02
C GLU A 84 -12.15 15.06 -6.17
N ARG A 85 -11.58 13.85 -6.27
CA ARG A 85 -10.56 13.54 -7.29
C ARG A 85 -11.21 13.26 -8.64
N ASN A 86 -10.54 13.66 -9.71
CA ASN A 86 -10.86 13.17 -11.06
C ASN A 86 -10.66 11.66 -11.13
N LEU A 87 -11.68 10.95 -11.59
CA LEU A 87 -11.63 9.51 -11.81
C LEU A 87 -10.79 9.20 -13.04
N LEU A 88 -9.75 8.38 -12.88
CA LEU A 88 -8.90 7.93 -13.98
C LEU A 88 -9.52 6.74 -14.69
N THR A 89 -9.35 6.69 -16.01
CA THR A 89 -9.68 5.51 -16.81
C THR A 89 -8.70 4.37 -16.54
N ARG A 90 -9.12 3.14 -16.85
CA ARG A 90 -8.25 1.95 -16.75
C ARG A 90 -6.95 2.10 -17.54
N GLU A 91 -7.05 2.60 -18.77
CA GLU A 91 -5.89 2.84 -19.65
C GLU A 91 -4.89 3.81 -19.00
N GLN A 92 -5.38 4.95 -18.49
CA GLN A 92 -4.52 5.91 -17.78
C GLN A 92 -3.85 5.31 -16.53
N ILE A 93 -4.57 4.47 -15.80
CA ILE A 93 -4.03 3.77 -14.63
C ILE A 93 -2.93 2.79 -15.04
N GLU A 94 -3.14 2.01 -16.09
CA GLU A 94 -2.17 1.06 -16.61
C GLU A 94 -0.91 1.77 -17.11
N ASP A 95 -1.05 2.88 -17.85
CA ASP A 95 0.05 3.73 -18.31
C ASP A 95 0.85 4.30 -17.13
N ASN A 96 0.16 4.81 -16.11
CA ASN A 96 0.79 5.34 -14.91
C ASN A 96 1.57 4.24 -14.16
N VAL A 97 1.01 3.03 -14.02
CA VAL A 97 1.69 1.89 -13.38
C VAL A 97 2.93 1.48 -14.18
N ALA A 98 2.83 1.42 -15.50
CA ALA A 98 3.96 1.10 -16.37
C ALA A 98 5.10 2.12 -16.22
N ALA A 99 4.78 3.41 -16.20
CA ALA A 99 5.75 4.48 -16.00
C ALA A 99 6.41 4.44 -14.60
N ILE A 100 5.63 4.18 -13.55
CA ILE A 100 6.11 4.07 -12.17
C ILE A 100 7.00 2.83 -11.97
N ARG A 101 6.76 1.74 -12.70
CA ARG A 101 7.54 0.50 -12.57
C ARG A 101 9.04 0.72 -12.69
N GLY A 102 9.48 1.57 -13.62
CA GLY A 102 10.90 1.91 -13.79
C GLY A 102 11.50 2.66 -12.59
N GLN A 103 10.69 3.40 -11.83
CA GLN A 103 11.14 4.08 -10.61
C GLN A 103 11.28 3.08 -9.45
N LEU A 104 10.37 2.11 -9.37
CA LEU A 104 10.39 1.08 -8.34
C LEU A 104 11.63 0.19 -8.43
N THR A 105 12.10 -0.11 -9.65
CA THR A 105 13.31 -0.93 -9.86
C THR A 105 14.60 -0.27 -9.35
N ALA A 106 14.61 1.04 -9.14
CA ALA A 106 15.74 1.73 -8.53
C ALA A 106 15.78 1.56 -6.99
N LEU A 107 14.64 1.24 -6.37
CA LEU A 107 14.50 1.14 -4.91
C LEU A 107 14.46 -0.31 -4.42
N LEU A 108 13.89 -1.22 -5.22
CA LEU A 108 13.58 -2.59 -4.87
C LEU A 108 14.21 -3.57 -5.85
N ASP A 109 14.59 -4.74 -5.34
CA ASP A 109 15.17 -5.80 -6.15
C ASP A 109 14.08 -6.80 -6.58
N PHE A 110 13.75 -6.82 -7.86
CA PHE A 110 12.74 -7.74 -8.41
C PHE A 110 13.33 -9.09 -8.83
N GLU A 111 14.65 -9.21 -8.88
CA GLU A 111 15.36 -10.37 -9.45
C GLU A 111 16.14 -11.17 -8.38
N VAL A 112 16.23 -10.66 -7.14
CA VAL A 112 16.86 -11.39 -6.03
C VAL A 112 16.14 -12.72 -5.78
N LYS A 113 16.92 -13.80 -5.73
CA LYS A 113 16.37 -15.17 -5.64
C LYS A 113 15.67 -15.48 -4.33
N SER A 114 16.08 -14.86 -3.22
CA SER A 114 15.56 -15.19 -1.88
C SER A 114 14.22 -14.53 -1.56
N ASN A 115 14.04 -13.28 -1.95
CA ASN A 115 12.92 -12.43 -1.54
C ASN A 115 12.62 -11.34 -2.58
N PRO A 116 12.30 -11.74 -3.83
CA PRO A 116 12.07 -10.80 -4.91
C PRO A 116 10.86 -9.93 -4.61
N ALA A 117 10.97 -8.65 -4.95
CA ALA A 117 9.84 -7.75 -4.90
C ALA A 117 8.77 -8.17 -5.92
N ARG A 118 7.50 -7.90 -5.60
CA ARG A 118 6.37 -8.12 -6.51
C ARG A 118 5.62 -6.82 -6.72
N LEU A 119 5.27 -6.53 -7.97
CA LEU A 119 4.32 -5.47 -8.29
C LEU A 119 3.00 -6.14 -8.70
N VAL A 120 1.94 -5.84 -7.98
CA VAL A 120 0.58 -6.36 -8.23
C VAL A 120 -0.40 -5.21 -8.35
N ASN A 121 -1.51 -5.40 -9.04
CA ASN A 121 -2.54 -4.37 -9.19
C ASN A 121 -3.87 -4.85 -8.60
N ASN A 122 -4.46 -4.07 -7.68
CA ASN A 122 -5.70 -4.47 -7.03
C ASN A 122 -6.92 -4.49 -7.96
N ILE A 123 -6.83 -3.90 -9.16
CA ILE A 123 -7.87 -4.04 -10.18
C ILE A 123 -8.10 -5.50 -10.56
N ASP A 124 -7.06 -6.34 -10.54
CA ASP A 124 -7.09 -7.74 -10.96
C ASP A 124 -8.09 -8.58 -10.16
N TRP A 125 -8.35 -8.21 -8.90
CA TRP A 125 -9.32 -8.87 -8.04
C TRP A 125 -10.50 -8.00 -7.62
N LEU A 126 -10.44 -6.67 -7.77
CA LEU A 126 -11.58 -5.80 -7.47
C LEU A 126 -12.56 -5.69 -8.64
N GLU A 127 -12.07 -5.62 -9.88
CA GLU A 127 -12.92 -5.52 -11.08
C GLU A 127 -13.94 -6.67 -11.22
N PRO A 128 -13.58 -7.95 -10.99
CA PRO A 128 -14.54 -9.04 -11.14
C PRO A 128 -15.54 -9.16 -9.98
N VAL A 129 -15.37 -8.40 -8.88
CA VAL A 129 -16.26 -8.51 -7.71
C VAL A 129 -17.59 -7.85 -8.01
N ARG A 130 -18.67 -8.62 -7.88
CA ARG A 130 -20.04 -8.09 -8.03
C ARG A 130 -20.46 -7.35 -6.77
N MET A 131 -21.23 -6.28 -6.94
CA MET A 131 -21.71 -5.44 -5.84
C MET A 131 -22.40 -6.23 -4.72
N ILE A 132 -23.29 -7.18 -5.07
CA ILE A 132 -24.01 -7.97 -4.06
C ILE A 132 -23.05 -8.88 -3.27
N ASP A 133 -22.07 -9.47 -3.94
CA ASP A 133 -21.08 -10.34 -3.29
C ASP A 133 -20.19 -9.49 -2.36
N PHE A 134 -19.76 -8.30 -2.79
CA PHE A 134 -19.03 -7.36 -1.94
C PHE A 134 -19.81 -6.98 -0.67
N LEU A 135 -21.08 -6.60 -0.82
CA LEU A 135 -21.92 -6.20 0.33
C LEU A 135 -22.12 -7.36 1.32
N ARG A 136 -22.24 -8.59 0.82
CA ARG A 136 -22.48 -9.78 1.65
C ARG A 136 -21.21 -10.33 2.29
N ASP A 137 -20.11 -10.39 1.54
CA ASP A 137 -18.90 -11.08 1.98
C ASP A 137 -17.94 -10.14 2.71
N VAL A 138 -18.00 -8.83 2.41
CA VAL A 138 -17.19 -7.80 3.06
C VAL A 138 -18.06 -6.85 3.88
N GLY A 139 -19.09 -6.27 3.26
CA GLY A 139 -19.92 -5.23 3.88
C GLY A 139 -20.55 -5.63 5.22
N LYS A 140 -20.99 -6.88 5.36
CA LYS A 140 -21.60 -7.39 6.62
C LYS A 140 -20.68 -7.32 7.84
N HIS A 141 -19.36 -7.23 7.64
CA HIS A 141 -18.38 -7.20 8.72
C HIS A 141 -18.14 -5.79 9.28
N PHE A 142 -18.71 -4.75 8.65
CA PHE A 142 -18.52 -3.36 9.03
C PHE A 142 -19.86 -2.69 9.33
N THR A 143 -20.00 -2.16 10.55
CA THR A 143 -21.17 -1.35 10.89
C THR A 143 -20.97 0.07 10.39
N VAL A 144 -22.06 0.74 10.01
CA VAL A 144 -22.02 2.15 9.60
C VAL A 144 -21.40 3.03 10.69
N ASN A 145 -21.77 2.80 11.96
CA ASN A 145 -21.23 3.53 13.11
C ASN A 145 -19.70 3.42 13.23
N TYR A 146 -19.14 2.23 12.96
CA TYR A 146 -17.70 2.04 12.94
C TYR A 146 -17.03 2.80 11.78
N MET A 147 -17.66 2.84 10.61
CA MET A 147 -17.11 3.52 9.43
C MET A 147 -17.09 5.04 9.63
N ILE A 148 -18.18 5.63 10.13
CA ILE A 148 -18.27 7.08 10.35
C ILE A 148 -17.36 7.59 11.47
N SER A 149 -16.96 6.71 12.41
CA SER A 149 -16.06 7.09 13.50
C SER A 149 -14.60 7.19 13.08
N LYS A 150 -14.25 6.78 11.85
CA LYS A 150 -12.88 6.89 11.33
C LYS A 150 -12.56 8.34 11.03
N ASP A 151 -11.37 8.80 11.42
CA ASP A 151 -10.95 10.20 11.24
C ASP A 151 -11.02 10.67 9.78
N SER A 152 -10.71 9.78 8.82
CA SER A 152 -10.82 10.05 7.37
C SER A 152 -12.23 10.33 6.88
N VAL A 153 -13.26 9.86 7.59
CA VAL A 153 -14.68 10.08 7.28
C VAL A 153 -15.23 11.21 8.15
N LYS A 154 -14.98 11.14 9.46
CA LYS A 154 -15.46 12.10 10.46
C LYS A 154 -15.04 13.53 10.13
N SER A 155 -13.85 13.74 9.58
CA SER A 155 -13.36 15.08 9.18
C SER A 155 -14.14 15.73 8.04
N ARG A 156 -15.02 14.99 7.35
CA ARG A 156 -15.82 15.46 6.21
C ARG A 156 -17.34 15.49 6.50
N LEU A 157 -17.76 15.09 7.70
CA LEU A 157 -19.14 15.11 8.18
C LEU A 157 -19.36 16.30 9.10
#